data_AF-A0A455X1L2-F1
#
_entry.id   AF-A0A455X1L2-F1
#
_cell.length_a   1.000
_cell.length_b   1.000
_cell.length_c   1.000
_cell.angle_alpha   90.00
_cell.angle_beta   90.00
_cell.angle_gamma   90.00
#
_symmetry.space_group_name_H-M   'P 1'
#
loop_
_entity.id
_entity.type
_entity.pdbx_description
1 polymer ?
#
loop_
_entity_poly.entity_id
_entity_poly.type
_entity_poly.pdbx_seq_one_letter_code
_entity_poly.pdbx_strand_id
1 'polypeptide(L)' 'MRQYFPKDMALTDVTEEQVQRAVERLNHRPRKVLGFRSPHEVLFGVEVRYTKLALPVALRT' A
#
# COMPACT_ATOMS: atom_id res chain seq x y z
N MET A 1 5.76 1.96 -8.49
CA MET A 1 5.44 3.17 -9.27
C MET A 1 4.60 2.88 -10.51
N ARG A 2 5.00 1.95 -11.41
CA ARG A 2 4.25 1.65 -12.65
C ARG A 2 2.79 1.18 -12.50
N GLN A 3 2.43 0.68 -11.32
CA GLN A 3 1.03 0.36 -10.98
C GLN A 3 0.14 1.61 -10.85
N TYR A 4 0.71 2.75 -10.48
CA TYR A 4 -0.01 4.01 -10.24
C TYR A 4 0.27 5.05 -11.33
N PHE A 5 1.49 5.03 -11.90
CA PHE A 5 1.91 5.92 -12.98
C PHE A 5 2.56 5.09 -14.07
N PRO A 6 1.84 4.76 -15.17
CA PRO A 6 2.36 3.96 -16.27
C PRO A 6 3.68 4.52 -16.82
N LYS A 7 4.50 3.65 -17.41
CA LYS A 7 5.88 3.98 -17.81
C LYS A 7 5.97 5.23 -18.70
N ASP A 8 5.05 5.35 -19.66
CA ASP A 8 5.09 6.39 -20.69
C ASP A 8 4.14 7.56 -20.37
N MET A 9 3.61 7.61 -19.14
CA MET A 9 2.79 8.73 -18.66
C MET A 9 3.69 9.88 -18.21
N ALA A 10 3.44 11.07 -18.74
CA ALA A 10 4.05 12.29 -18.22
C ALA A 10 3.51 12.58 -16.81
N LEU A 11 4.41 12.90 -15.87
CA LEU A 11 4.06 13.20 -14.48
C LEU A 11 3.74 14.69 -14.25
N THR A 12 3.69 15.50 -15.32
CA THR A 12 3.46 16.96 -15.24
C THR A 12 2.16 17.34 -14.54
N ASP A 13 1.09 16.57 -14.76
CA ASP A 13 -0.22 16.83 -14.17
C ASP A 13 -0.50 15.96 -12.92
N VAL A 14 0.52 15.22 -12.45
CA VAL A 14 0.39 14.40 -11.26
C VAL A 14 0.60 15.27 -10.04
N THR A 15 -0.41 15.31 -9.16
CA THR A 15 -0.31 16.10 -7.93
C THR A 15 0.53 15.39 -6.88
N GLU A 16 1.14 16.15 -5.98
CA GLU A 16 1.93 15.59 -4.88
C GLU A 16 1.09 14.63 -4.02
N GLU A 17 -0.19 14.92 -3.81
CA GLU A 17 -1.09 14.06 -3.04
C GLU A 17 -1.29 12.69 -3.71
N GLN A 18 -1.30 12.65 -5.05
CA GLN A 18 -1.37 11.39 -5.80
C GLN A 18 -0.08 10.59 -5.64
N VAL A 19 1.08 11.25 -5.70
CA VAL A 19 2.38 10.62 -5.45
C VAL A 19 2.44 10.07 -4.03
N GLN A 20 2.11 10.90 -3.05
CA GLN A 20 2.15 10.53 -1.64
C GLN A 20 1.24 9.34 -1.35
N ARG A 21 0.03 9.32 -1.92
CA ARG A 21 -0.88 8.17 -1.79
C ARG A 21 -0.31 6.89 -2.43
N ALA A 22 0.41 6.99 -3.55
CA ALA A 22 1.06 5.84 -4.17
C ALA A 22 2.23 5.33 -3.32
N VAL A 23 3.06 6.24 -2.79
CA VAL A 23 4.19 5.93 -1.91
C VAL A 23 3.70 5.25 -0.63
N GLU A 24 2.71 5.85 0.03
CA GLU A 24 2.10 5.32 1.25
C GLU A 24 1.64 3.87 1.06
N ARG A 25 0.91 3.62 -0.03
CA ARG A 25 0.41 2.27 -0.38
C ARG A 25 1.54 1.30 -0.73
N LEU A 26 2.63 1.75 -1.35
CA LEU A 26 3.76 0.89 -1.69
C LEU A 26 4.58 0.50 -0.46
N ASN A 27 4.76 1.44 0.46
CA ASN A 27 5.55 1.30 1.69
C ASN A 27 4.82 0.48 2.75
N HIS A 28 3.49 0.55 2.81
CA HIS A 28 2.66 -0.23 3.74
C HIS A 28 2.16 -1.55 3.17
N ARG A 29 2.59 -1.95 1.96
CA ARG A 29 2.17 -3.21 1.35
C ARG A 29 2.94 -4.40 1.91
N PRO A 30 2.28 -5.42 2.49
CA PRO A 30 2.88 -6.71 2.82
C PRO A 30 3.63 -7.34 1.63
N ARG A 31 4.88 -7.76 1.82
CA ARG A 31 5.69 -8.43 0.78
C ARG A 31 6.06 -9.83 1.23
N LYS A 32 5.80 -10.83 0.38
CA LYS A 32 6.17 -12.24 0.65
C LYS A 32 7.65 -12.41 0.99
N VAL A 33 8.52 -11.67 0.30
CA VAL A 33 9.98 -11.72 0.53
C VAL A 33 10.41 -11.18 1.90
N LEU A 34 9.56 -10.39 2.56
CA LEU A 34 9.77 -9.83 3.91
C LEU A 34 8.96 -10.60 4.97
N GLY A 35 8.56 -11.85 4.68
CA GLY A 35 7.71 -12.62 5.59
C GLY A 35 6.31 -12.01 5.78
N PHE A 36 5.78 -11.38 4.73
CA PHE A 36 4.52 -10.61 4.75
C PHE A 36 4.55 -9.33 5.60
N ARG A 37 5.71 -8.89 6.06
CA ARG A 37 5.89 -7.52 6.56
C ARG A 37 5.96 -6.54 5.40
N SER A 38 5.60 -5.30 5.65
CA SER A 38 5.75 -4.20 4.71
C SER A 38 7.13 -3.57 4.77
N PRO A 39 7.58 -2.90 3.69
CA PRO A 39 8.83 -2.14 3.70
C PRO A 39 8.93 -1.15 4.87
N HIS A 40 7.83 -0.46 5.20
CA HIS A 40 7.77 0.48 6.33
C HIS A 40 8.06 -0.20 7.67
N GLU A 41 7.43 -1.34 7.95
CA GLU A 41 7.65 -2.10 9.19
C GLU A 41 9.09 -2.58 9.34
N VAL A 42 9.71 -3.00 8.24
CA VAL A 42 11.10 -3.48 8.26
C VAL A 42 12.06 -2.31 8.43
N LEU A 43 11.83 -1.18 7.75
CA LEU A 43 12.72 -0.03 7.80
C LEU A 43 12.70 0.69 9.15
N PHE A 44 11.51 0.85 9.75
CA PHE A 44 11.33 1.62 10.99
C PHE A 44 11.19 0.74 12.23
N GLY A 45 11.19 -0.59 12.08
CA GLY A 45 11.04 -1.53 13.20
C GLY A 45 9.67 -1.46 13.88
N VAL A 46 8.67 -0.91 13.20
CA VAL A 46 7.30 -0.79 13.71
C VAL A 46 6.46 -1.99 13.26
N GLU A 47 5.38 -2.26 13.99
CA GLU A 47 4.38 -3.27 13.63
C GLU A 47 3.09 -2.57 13.22
N VAL A 48 2.56 -2.90 12.03
CA VAL A 48 1.33 -2.31 11.51
C VAL A 48 0.21 -3.34 11.54
N ARG A 49 -0.88 -3.04 12.25
CA ARG A 49 -2.06 -3.91 12.30
C ARG A 49 -2.93 -3.68 11.08
N TYR A 50 -2.90 -4.60 10.13
CA TYR A 50 -3.82 -4.63 8.99
C TYR A 50 -5.17 -5.19 9.43
N THR A 51 -5.91 -4.46 10.25
CA THR A 51 -7.30 -4.83 10.51
C THR A 51 -8.11 -4.54 9.24
N LYS A 52 -8.38 -5.57 8.43
CA LYS A 52 -9.66 -5.58 7.74
C LYS A 52 -10.70 -5.60 8.84
N LEU A 53 -11.36 -4.48 9.12
CA LEU A 53 -12.66 -4.53 9.79
C LEU A 53 -13.46 -5.57 9.02
N ALA A 54 -13.73 -6.72 9.64
CA ALA A 54 -14.58 -7.72 9.06
C ALA A 54 -15.93 -7.04 8.85
N LEU A 55 -16.24 -6.68 7.60
CA LEU A 55 -17.59 -6.29 7.27
C LEU A 55 -18.47 -7.49 7.63
N PRO A 56 -19.54 -7.33 8.43
CA PRO A 56 -20.42 -8.42 8.83
C PRO A 56 -21.32 -8.86 7.66
N VAL A 57 -20.72 -9.17 6.52
CA VAL A 57 -21.38 -9.57 5.28
C VAL A 57 -20.75 -10.90 4.85
N ALA A 58 -21.01 -11.97 5.61
CA ALA A 58 -20.92 -13.36 5.14
C ALA A 58 -21.28 -14.38 6.25
N LEU A 59 -22.37 -14.16 7.00
CA LEU A 59 -23.02 -15.23 7.78
C LEU A 59 -24.53 -15.04 7.74
N ARG A 60 -25.12 -15.29 6.57
CA ARG A 60 -26.55 -15.61 6.44
C ARG A 60 -26.62 -16.88 5.60
N THR A 61 -26.53 -18.01 6.29
CA THR A 61 -27.02 -19.32 5.83
C THR A 61 -28.47 -19.45 6.22
#